data_AF-A0A2A4W8K3-F1
#
_entry.id   AF-A0A2A4W8K3-F1
#
_cell.length_a   1.000
_cell.length_b   1.000
_cell.length_c   1.000
_cell.angle_alpha   90.00
_cell.angle_beta   90.00
_cell.angle_gamma   90.00
#
_symmetry.space_group_name_H-M   'P 1'
#
loop_
_entity.id
_entity.type
_entity.pdbx_description
1 polymer ?
#
loop_
_entity_poly.entity_id
_entity_poly.type
_entity_poly.pdbx_seq_one_letter_code
_entity_poly.pdbx_strand_id
1 'polypeptide(L)'
;MSSPDSSDPLIEWNRLNKENAEHGFVSAIFQSMAETSPLVDKFSMWLLAGTGATGALLITQIGSILPYLSQQGFKACLIILVGSAVVGFVAKYYSLRCEIQNKIQSKLTELIKPVLEKHESDEDTIQEYAEQRGIELQTEIDFSIIMTEFSKPFPFWVKWLIARKIQKISGDRQAGFHVAVKAYMSQVR
;
A
#
# COMPACT_ATOMS: atom_id res chain seq x y z
N MET A 1 -45.75 16.29 -1.57
CA MET A 1 -44.34 16.10 -1.18
C MET A 1 -44.26 16.08 0.34
N SER A 2 -44.36 14.91 0.94
CA SER A 2 -44.00 14.70 2.35
C SER A 2 -42.49 14.49 2.42
N SER A 3 -41.80 15.29 3.23
CA SER A 3 -40.39 15.09 3.55
C SER A 3 -40.18 13.64 3.99
N PRO A 4 -39.10 12.95 3.56
CA PRO A 4 -38.86 11.57 3.98
C PRO A 4 -38.71 11.55 5.50
N ASP A 5 -39.59 10.83 6.17
CA ASP A 5 -39.54 10.63 7.61
C ASP A 5 -38.27 9.84 7.91
N SER A 6 -37.35 10.41 8.70
CA SER A 6 -36.06 9.81 9.05
C SER A 6 -36.17 8.50 9.85
N SER A 7 -37.40 8.02 10.05
CA SER A 7 -37.75 6.78 10.72
C SER A 7 -38.08 5.62 9.75
N ASP A 8 -38.02 5.81 8.42
CA ASP A 8 -38.25 4.73 7.46
C ASP A 8 -37.13 3.67 7.56
N PRO A 9 -37.48 2.39 7.88
CA PRO A 9 -36.51 1.30 7.95
C PRO A 9 -35.68 1.10 6.67
N LEU A 10 -36.19 1.46 5.49
CA LEU A 10 -35.44 1.34 4.23
C LEU A 10 -34.32 2.38 4.12
N ILE A 11 -34.56 3.62 4.57
CA ILE A 11 -33.56 4.68 4.56
C ILE A 11 -32.44 4.32 5.55
N GLU A 12 -32.82 3.83 6.73
CA GLU A 12 -31.87 3.40 7.75
C GLU A 12 -31.08 2.16 7.31
N TRP A 13 -31.73 1.20 6.65
CA TRP A 13 -31.04 0.03 6.11
C TRP A 13 -30.02 0.40 5.02
N ASN A 14 -30.38 1.31 4.10
CA ASN A 14 -29.45 1.84 3.11
C ASN A 14 -28.25 2.54 3.78
N ARG A 15 -28.49 3.38 4.79
CA ARG A 15 -27.43 4.05 5.56
C ARG A 15 -26.47 3.04 6.18
N LEU A 16 -27.00 1.99 6.84
CA LEU A 16 -26.20 0.95 7.47
C LEU A 16 -25.42 0.11 6.45
N ASN A 17 -26.00 -0.20 5.29
CA ASN A 17 -25.29 -0.93 4.23
C ASN A 17 -24.05 -0.15 3.76
N LYS A 18 -24.21 1.17 3.54
CA LYS A 18 -23.12 2.07 3.15
C LYS A 18 -22.03 2.18 4.22
N GLU A 19 -22.43 2.46 5.47
CA GLU A 19 -21.47 2.59 6.57
C GLU A 19 -20.68 1.28 6.79
N ASN A 20 -21.34 0.13 6.70
CA ASN A 20 -20.67 -1.16 6.81
C ASN A 20 -19.65 -1.38 5.68
N ALA A 21 -20.00 -1.00 4.45
CA ALA A 21 -19.10 -1.09 3.31
C ALA A 21 -17.89 -0.16 3.46
N GLU A 22 -18.11 1.09 3.87
CA GLU A 22 -17.07 2.09 4.12
C GLU A 22 -16.12 1.66 5.26
N HIS A 23 -16.66 1.21 6.39
CA HIS A 23 -15.88 0.67 7.50
C HIS A 23 -15.10 -0.60 7.11
N GLY A 24 -15.71 -1.48 6.33
CA GLY A 24 -15.05 -2.66 5.76
C GLY A 24 -13.87 -2.27 4.89
N PHE A 25 -14.04 -1.25 4.04
CA PHE A 25 -12.98 -0.71 3.18
C PHE A 25 -11.80 -0.15 3.99
N VAL A 26 -12.08 0.70 4.97
CA VAL A 26 -11.05 1.31 5.83
C VAL A 26 -10.27 0.22 6.58
N SER A 27 -10.99 -0.77 7.12
CA SER A 27 -10.39 -1.90 7.84
C SER A 27 -9.50 -2.74 6.92
N ALA A 28 -9.95 -3.03 5.70
CA ALA A 28 -9.19 -3.75 4.69
C ALA A 28 -7.89 -3.01 4.30
N ILE A 29 -7.95 -1.69 4.19
CA ILE A 29 -6.77 -0.85 3.92
C ILE A 29 -5.75 -0.96 5.07
N PHE A 30 -6.18 -0.83 6.33
CA PHE A 30 -5.27 -0.98 7.46
C PHE A 30 -4.67 -2.37 7.58
N GLN A 31 -5.50 -3.41 7.43
CA GLN A 31 -5.07 -4.80 7.53
C GLN A 31 -4.09 -5.18 6.42
N SER A 32 -4.35 -4.78 5.17
CA SER A 32 -3.46 -5.04 4.05
C SER A 32 -2.09 -4.36 4.20
N MET A 33 -2.02 -3.18 4.83
CA MET A 33 -0.74 -2.54 5.14
C MET A 33 0.02 -3.26 6.25
N ALA A 34 -0.66 -3.73 7.29
CA ALA A 34 -0.03 -4.45 8.41
C ALA A 34 0.66 -5.75 7.95
N GLU A 35 0.11 -6.41 6.93
CA GLU A 35 0.62 -7.66 6.35
C GLU A 35 2.03 -7.52 5.72
N THR A 36 2.54 -6.30 5.57
CA THR A 36 3.86 -6.04 4.98
C THR A 36 5.01 -6.17 5.97
N SER A 37 4.74 -6.17 7.28
CA SER A 37 5.76 -6.29 8.34
C SER A 37 6.71 -7.47 8.15
N PRO A 38 6.23 -8.70 7.87
CA PRO A 38 7.12 -9.86 7.75
C PRO A 38 8.12 -9.77 6.59
N LEU A 39 7.81 -9.02 5.53
CA LEU A 39 8.75 -8.78 4.44
C LEU A 39 9.92 -7.91 4.88
N VAL A 40 9.62 -6.86 5.65
CA VAL A 40 10.63 -5.94 6.20
C VAL A 40 11.49 -6.67 7.22
N ASP A 41 10.91 -7.52 8.06
CA ASP A 41 11.63 -8.32 9.04
C ASP A 41 12.59 -9.30 8.37
N LYS A 42 12.11 -10.05 7.35
CA LYS A 42 12.97 -10.94 6.56
C LYS A 42 14.12 -10.18 5.90
N PHE A 43 13.85 -9.03 5.30
CA PHE A 43 14.90 -8.20 4.70
C PHE A 43 15.94 -7.77 5.73
N SER A 44 15.50 -7.31 6.90
CA SER A 44 16.38 -6.86 7.99
C SER A 44 17.25 -8.02 8.51
N MET A 45 16.67 -9.21 8.64
CA MET A 45 17.39 -10.41 9.06
C MET A 45 18.45 -10.84 8.03
N TRP A 46 18.09 -10.84 6.74
CA TRP A 46 19.03 -11.13 5.65
C TRP A 46 20.17 -10.11 5.58
N LEU A 47 19.85 -8.82 5.77
CA LEU A 47 20.85 -7.76 5.80
C LEU A 47 21.82 -7.95 6.98
N LEU A 48 21.30 -8.23 8.17
CA LEU A 48 22.11 -8.45 9.37
C LEU A 48 22.99 -9.70 9.23
N ALA A 49 22.43 -10.81 8.76
CA ALA A 49 23.17 -12.05 8.57
C ALA A 49 24.26 -11.91 7.51
N GLY A 50 23.93 -11.28 6.37
CA GLY A 50 24.88 -11.05 5.29
C GLY A 50 26.01 -10.10 5.69
N THR A 51 25.69 -8.95 6.29
CA THR A 51 26.71 -8.00 6.75
C THR A 51 27.57 -8.56 7.88
N GLY A 52 26.96 -9.28 8.82
CA GLY A 52 27.66 -9.98 9.90
C GLY A 52 28.64 -11.04 9.37
N ALA A 53 28.21 -11.88 8.43
CA ALA A 53 29.06 -12.92 7.82
C ALA A 53 30.23 -12.31 7.04
N THR A 54 29.98 -11.30 6.19
CA THR A 54 31.03 -10.63 5.44
C THR A 54 32.04 -9.94 6.36
N GLY A 55 31.57 -9.27 7.42
CA GLY A 55 32.44 -8.64 8.42
C GLY A 55 33.32 -9.64 9.16
N ALA A 56 32.74 -10.77 9.61
CA ALA A 56 33.47 -11.82 10.30
C ALA A 56 34.55 -12.46 9.40
N LEU A 57 34.23 -12.74 8.13
CA LEU A 57 35.20 -13.29 7.16
C LEU A 57 36.34 -12.31 6.87
N LEU A 58 36.05 -11.02 6.74
CA LEU A 58 37.08 -9.99 6.55
C LEU A 58 38.03 -9.90 7.75
N ILE A 59 37.50 -9.92 8.97
CA ILE A 59 38.31 -9.82 10.20
C ILE A 59 39.16 -11.07 10.40
N THR A 60 38.58 -12.25 10.21
CA THR A 60 39.28 -13.52 10.44
C THR A 60 40.39 -13.79 9.43
N GLN A 61 40.27 -13.30 8.19
CA GLN A 61 41.24 -13.56 7.11
C GLN A 61 42.20 -12.40 6.84
N ILE A 62 42.12 -11.29 7.58
CA ILE A 62 42.92 -10.10 7.29
C ILE A 62 44.43 -10.35 7.34
N GLY A 63 44.88 -11.13 8.33
CA GLY A 63 46.30 -11.47 8.51
C GLY A 63 46.87 -12.37 7.41
N SER A 64 46.01 -13.20 6.80
CA SER A 64 46.37 -14.13 5.73
C SER A 64 46.43 -13.44 4.37
N ILE A 65 45.66 -12.36 4.18
CA ILE A 65 45.50 -11.66 2.89
C ILE A 65 46.50 -10.50 2.73
N LEU A 66 46.83 -9.80 3.83
CA LEU A 66 47.80 -8.68 3.87
C LEU A 66 49.19 -8.96 3.24
N PRO A 67 49.76 -10.18 3.32
CA PRO A 67 51.04 -10.48 2.68
C PRO A 67 50.97 -10.53 1.15
N TYR A 68 49.80 -10.88 0.59
CA TYR A 68 49.60 -11.07 -0.86
C TYR A 68 48.99 -9.85 -1.53
N LEU A 69 48.15 -9.10 -0.82
CA LEU A 69 47.66 -7.79 -1.24
C LEU A 69 48.42 -6.71 -0.46
N SER A 70 49.20 -5.88 -1.17
CA SER A 70 49.75 -4.67 -0.56
C SER A 70 48.66 -3.87 0.16
N GLN A 71 49.02 -3.10 1.19
CA GLN A 71 48.07 -2.32 1.98
C GLN A 71 47.17 -1.40 1.12
N GLN A 72 47.69 -0.91 -0.02
CA GLN A 72 46.93 -0.13 -0.99
C GLN A 72 45.93 -0.99 -1.79
N GLY A 73 46.34 -2.18 -2.25
CA GLY A 73 45.45 -3.11 -2.95
C GLY A 73 44.29 -3.57 -2.07
N PHE A 74 44.56 -3.86 -0.79
CA PHE A 74 43.52 -4.24 0.17
C PHE A 74 42.48 -3.13 0.38
N LYS A 75 42.93 -1.87 0.51
CA LYS A 75 42.03 -0.70 0.59
C LYS A 75 41.17 -0.52 -0.65
N ALA A 76 41.75 -0.65 -1.84
CA ALA A 76 41.02 -0.52 -3.10
C ALA A 76 39.92 -1.60 -3.26
N CYS A 77 40.24 -2.85 -2.95
CA CYS A 77 39.27 -3.95 -2.94
C CYS A 77 38.14 -3.71 -1.94
N LEU A 78 38.44 -3.20 -0.74
CA LEU A 78 37.43 -2.84 0.25
C LEU A 78 36.50 -1.73 -0.26
N ILE A 79 37.04 -0.69 -0.91
CA ILE A 79 36.21 0.39 -1.48
C ILE A 79 35.27 -0.16 -2.56
N ILE A 80 35.76 -1.01 -3.46
CA ILE A 80 34.93 -1.64 -4.50
C ILE A 80 33.86 -2.54 -3.88
N LEU A 81 34.21 -3.31 -2.84
CA LEU A 81 33.29 -4.19 -2.12
C LEU A 81 32.17 -3.40 -1.43
N VAL A 82 32.52 -2.30 -0.76
CA VAL A 82 31.53 -1.42 -0.11
C VAL A 82 30.66 -0.76 -1.18
N GLY A 83 31.25 -0.28 -2.28
CA GLY A 83 30.51 0.30 -3.40
C GLY A 83 29.49 -0.67 -4.00
N SER A 84 29.89 -1.92 -4.26
CA SER A 84 28.98 -2.94 -4.79
C SER A 84 27.88 -3.32 -3.79
N ALA A 85 28.19 -3.37 -2.50
CA ALA A 85 27.20 -3.60 -1.45
C ALA A 85 26.16 -2.47 -1.39
N VAL A 86 26.57 -1.20 -1.51
CA VAL A 86 25.65 -0.06 -1.56
C VAL A 86 24.72 -0.14 -2.76
N VAL A 87 25.26 -0.42 -3.95
CA VAL A 87 24.44 -0.57 -5.17
C VAL A 87 23.46 -1.75 -5.04
N GLY A 88 23.93 -2.89 -4.52
CA GLY A 88 23.08 -4.06 -4.27
C GLY A 88 21.98 -3.77 -3.25
N PHE A 89 22.29 -3.01 -2.20
CA PHE A 89 21.30 -2.56 -1.21
C PHE A 89 20.22 -1.68 -1.85
N VAL A 90 20.62 -0.72 -2.68
CA VAL A 90 19.68 0.14 -3.41
C VAL A 90 18.77 -0.68 -4.33
N ALA A 91 19.33 -1.63 -5.08
CA ALA A 91 18.54 -2.53 -5.93
C ALA A 91 17.53 -3.34 -5.11
N LYS A 92 17.97 -3.90 -3.97
CA LYS A 92 17.10 -4.69 -3.09
C LYS A 92 16.02 -3.83 -2.44
N TYR A 93 16.31 -2.58 -2.10
CA TYR A 93 15.34 -1.62 -1.58
C TYR A 93 14.19 -1.37 -2.56
N TYR A 94 14.50 -1.12 -3.83
CA TYR A 94 13.47 -0.93 -4.87
C TYR A 94 12.66 -2.22 -5.11
N SER A 95 13.32 -3.38 -5.13
CA SER A 95 12.64 -4.67 -5.23
C SER A 95 11.68 -4.90 -4.06
N LEU A 96 12.10 -4.61 -2.82
CA LEU A 96 11.27 -4.74 -1.63
C LEU A 96 10.07 -3.79 -1.68
N ARG A 97 10.27 -2.54 -2.11
CA ARG A 97 9.17 -1.57 -2.32
C ARG A 97 8.10 -2.12 -3.27
N CYS A 98 8.52 -2.73 -4.38
CA CYS A 98 7.61 -3.33 -5.35
C CYS A 98 6.86 -4.54 -4.75
N GLU A 99 7.58 -5.43 -4.05
CA GLU A 99 6.98 -6.61 -3.42
C GLU A 99 5.95 -6.22 -2.34
N ILE A 100 6.28 -5.23 -1.51
CA ILE A 100 5.37 -4.65 -0.52
C ILE A 100 4.10 -4.13 -1.19
N GLN A 101 4.23 -3.35 -2.27
CA GLN A 101 3.08 -2.80 -2.97
C GLN A 101 2.19 -3.89 -3.58
N ASN A 102 2.78 -4.91 -4.20
CA ASN A 102 2.03 -6.04 -4.77
C ASN A 102 1.29 -6.84 -3.68
N LYS A 103 1.93 -7.06 -2.53
CA LYS A 103 1.27 -7.74 -1.40
C LYS A 103 0.12 -6.93 -0.83
N ILE A 104 0.30 -5.62 -0.64
CA ILE A 104 -0.79 -4.74 -0.21
C ILE A 104 -1.95 -4.85 -1.19
N GLN A 105 -1.70 -4.71 -2.49
CA GLN A 105 -2.75 -4.74 -3.50
C GLN A 105 -3.49 -6.09 -3.54
N SER A 106 -2.76 -7.20 -3.51
CA SER A 106 -3.34 -8.55 -3.51
C SER A 106 -4.21 -8.76 -2.28
N LYS A 107 -3.72 -8.40 -1.08
CA LYS A 107 -4.45 -8.59 0.17
C LYS A 107 -5.64 -7.65 0.27
N LEU A 108 -5.48 -6.41 -0.18
CA LEU A 108 -6.55 -5.43 -0.24
C LEU A 108 -7.70 -5.92 -1.12
N THR A 109 -7.38 -6.47 -2.31
CA THR A 109 -8.38 -7.05 -3.22
C THR A 109 -9.10 -8.23 -2.57
N GLU A 110 -8.36 -9.12 -1.90
CA GLU A 110 -8.91 -10.27 -1.19
C GLU A 110 -9.89 -9.84 -0.08
N LEU A 111 -9.56 -8.78 0.67
CA LEU A 111 -10.37 -8.30 1.80
C LEU A 111 -11.57 -7.45 1.36
N ILE A 112 -11.43 -6.67 0.30
CA ILE A 112 -12.51 -5.81 -0.23
C ILE A 112 -13.56 -6.64 -0.96
N LYS A 113 -13.16 -7.68 -1.70
CA LYS A 113 -14.07 -8.50 -2.50
C LYS A 113 -15.34 -8.93 -1.74
N PRO A 114 -15.26 -9.57 -0.56
CA PRO A 114 -16.46 -9.96 0.18
C PRO A 114 -17.26 -8.78 0.75
N VAL A 115 -16.61 -7.62 0.99
CA VAL A 115 -17.29 -6.40 1.43
C VAL A 115 -18.15 -5.83 0.30
N LEU A 116 -17.61 -5.81 -0.92
CA LEU A 116 -18.33 -5.36 -2.11
C LEU A 116 -19.45 -6.32 -2.51
N GLU A 117 -19.18 -7.63 -2.53
CA GLU A 117 -20.20 -8.64 -2.86
C GLU A 117 -21.41 -8.56 -1.91
N LYS A 118 -21.16 -8.33 -0.62
CA LYS A 118 -22.22 -8.12 0.35
C LYS A 118 -22.97 -6.80 0.11
N HIS A 119 -22.24 -5.72 -0.13
CA HIS A 119 -22.82 -4.40 -0.36
C HIS A 119 -23.72 -4.39 -1.60
N GLU A 120 -23.25 -4.97 -2.71
CA GLU A 120 -23.97 -5.10 -3.99
C GLU A 120 -25.23 -5.96 -3.83
N SER A 121 -25.15 -7.10 -3.15
CA SER A 121 -26.33 -7.93 -2.87
C SER A 121 -27.39 -7.23 -2.01
N ASP A 122 -26.95 -6.45 -1.01
CA ASP A 122 -27.86 -5.67 -0.16
C ASP A 122 -28.43 -4.48 -0.94
N GLU A 123 -27.63 -3.84 -1.80
CA GLU A 123 -28.01 -2.71 -2.67
C GLU A 123 -29.10 -3.11 -3.67
N ASP A 124 -28.94 -4.22 -4.40
CA ASP A 124 -29.95 -4.73 -5.34
C ASP A 124 -31.31 -4.90 -4.65
N THR A 125 -31.29 -5.49 -3.45
CA THR A 125 -32.51 -5.72 -2.67
C THR A 125 -33.12 -4.40 -2.18
N ILE A 126 -32.30 -3.47 -1.68
CA ILE A 126 -32.74 -2.14 -1.24
C ILE A 126 -33.37 -1.37 -2.40
N GLN A 127 -32.77 -1.43 -3.58
CA GLN A 127 -33.24 -0.76 -4.79
C GLN A 127 -34.60 -1.31 -5.24
N GLU A 128 -34.78 -2.63 -5.26
CA GLU A 128 -36.08 -3.25 -5.56
C GLU A 128 -37.19 -2.77 -4.62
N TYR A 129 -36.92 -2.67 -3.30
CA TYR A 129 -37.89 -2.16 -2.33
C TYR A 129 -38.13 -0.64 -2.48
N ALA A 130 -37.12 0.12 -2.88
CA ALA A 130 -37.23 1.55 -3.10
C ALA A 130 -38.09 1.86 -4.34
N GLU A 131 -37.90 1.11 -5.43
CA GLU A 131 -38.70 1.20 -6.66
C GLU A 131 -40.17 0.87 -6.40
N GLN A 132 -40.45 -0.19 -5.62
CA GLN A 132 -41.81 -0.54 -5.20
C GLN A 132 -42.51 0.57 -4.41
N ARG A 133 -41.74 1.39 -3.67
CA ARG A 133 -42.26 2.51 -2.87
C ARG A 133 -42.16 3.87 -3.58
N GLY A 134 -41.59 3.92 -4.78
CA GLY A 134 -41.34 5.17 -5.51
C GLY A 134 -40.38 6.13 -4.81
N ILE A 135 -39.41 5.61 -4.05
CA ILE A 135 -38.40 6.38 -3.33
C ILE A 135 -37.07 6.28 -4.09
N GLU A 136 -36.43 7.41 -4.39
CA GLU A 136 -35.05 7.43 -4.88
C GLU A 136 -34.08 7.36 -3.70
N LEU A 137 -33.19 6.37 -3.69
CA LEU A 137 -32.14 6.19 -2.69
C LEU A 137 -30.75 6.34 -3.32
N GLN A 138 -29.83 6.96 -2.59
CA GLN A 138 -28.41 6.99 -2.96
C GLN A 138 -27.66 5.85 -2.26
N THR A 139 -27.33 4.82 -3.00
CA THR A 139 -26.68 3.59 -2.53
C THR A 139 -25.15 3.64 -2.68
N GLU A 140 -24.62 4.47 -3.57
CA GLU A 140 -23.20 4.55 -3.90
C GLU A 140 -22.28 4.84 -2.70
N ILE A 141 -21.18 4.10 -2.60
CA ILE A 141 -20.12 4.24 -1.58
C ILE A 141 -19.36 5.56 -1.78
N ASP A 142 -19.20 6.36 -0.71
CA ASP A 142 -18.41 7.59 -0.77
C ASP A 142 -16.94 7.36 -0.36
N PHE A 143 -16.06 7.29 -1.36
CA PHE A 143 -14.61 7.18 -1.15
C PHE A 143 -13.99 8.35 -0.38
N SER A 144 -14.66 9.50 -0.34
CA SER A 144 -14.23 10.67 0.45
C SER A 144 -14.33 10.38 1.94
N ILE A 145 -15.38 9.67 2.37
CA ILE A 145 -15.56 9.25 3.78
C ILE A 145 -14.50 8.22 4.14
N ILE A 146 -14.31 7.20 3.29
CA ILE A 146 -13.26 6.18 3.46
C ILE A 146 -11.89 6.85 3.66
N MET A 147 -11.54 7.82 2.81
CA MET A 147 -10.25 8.51 2.90
C MET A 147 -10.15 9.37 4.17
N THR A 148 -11.25 10.00 4.57
CA THR A 148 -11.31 10.81 5.79
C THR A 148 -11.07 9.93 7.01
N GLU A 149 -11.82 8.83 7.15
CA GLU A 149 -11.66 7.84 8.22
C GLU A 149 -10.26 7.22 8.23
N PHE A 150 -9.76 6.82 7.06
CA PHE A 150 -8.41 6.30 6.89
C PHE A 150 -7.35 7.29 7.37
N SER A 151 -7.54 8.58 7.10
CA SER A 151 -6.58 9.62 7.48
C SER A 151 -6.60 9.94 8.98
N LYS A 152 -7.70 9.66 9.71
CA LYS A 152 -7.90 10.08 11.11
C LYS A 152 -6.76 9.69 12.06
N PRO A 153 -6.22 8.46 12.03
CA PRO A 153 -5.17 8.03 12.97
C PRO A 153 -3.83 8.71 12.75
N PHE A 154 -3.63 9.36 11.60
CA PHE A 154 -2.34 9.95 11.24
C PHE A 154 -2.16 11.37 11.81
N PRO A 155 -0.91 11.79 12.08
CA PRO A 155 -0.60 13.16 12.50
C PRO A 155 -0.84 14.17 11.36
N PHE A 156 -0.97 15.46 11.72
CA PHE A 156 -1.38 16.53 10.81
C PHE A 156 -0.52 16.64 9.54
N TRP A 157 0.79 16.39 9.64
CA TRP A 157 1.71 16.48 8.51
C TRP A 157 1.47 15.38 7.48
N VAL A 158 1.12 14.16 7.93
CA VAL A 158 0.75 13.04 7.04
C VAL A 158 -0.61 13.31 6.41
N LYS A 159 -1.59 13.79 7.19
CA LYS A 159 -2.90 14.21 6.66
C LYS A 159 -2.76 15.26 5.55
N TRP A 160 -1.91 16.25 5.76
CA TRP A 160 -1.60 17.26 4.75
C TRP A 160 -0.95 16.66 3.49
N LEU A 161 -0.04 15.70 3.62
CA LEU A 161 0.57 15.01 2.48
C LEU A 161 -0.46 14.19 1.69
N ILE A 162 -1.36 13.49 2.37
CA ILE A 162 -2.46 12.72 1.75
C ILE A 162 -3.36 13.68 0.97
N ALA A 163 -3.85 14.75 1.62
CA ALA A 163 -4.71 15.74 0.99
C ALA A 163 -4.05 16.38 -0.25
N ARG A 164 -2.77 16.74 -0.16
CA ARG A 164 -2.02 17.31 -1.29
C ARG A 164 -1.88 16.33 -2.46
N LYS A 165 -1.67 15.04 -2.17
CA LYS A 165 -1.62 14.01 -3.22
C LYS A 165 -2.98 13.81 -3.88
N ILE A 166 -4.05 13.76 -3.10
CA ILE A 166 -5.42 13.63 -3.62
C ILE A 166 -5.76 14.82 -4.51
N GLN A 167 -5.51 16.04 -4.06
CA GLN A 167 -5.73 17.24 -4.88
C GLN A 167 -4.98 17.19 -6.21
N LYS A 168 -3.73 16.72 -6.20
CA LYS A 168 -2.91 16.58 -7.42
C LYS A 168 -3.49 15.54 -8.41
N ILE A 169 -4.22 14.54 -7.91
CA ILE A 169 -4.77 13.43 -8.71
C ILE A 169 -6.25 13.64 -9.05
N SER A 170 -6.96 14.49 -8.31
CA SER A 170 -8.42 14.66 -8.37
C SER A 170 -8.99 15.06 -9.75
N GLY A 171 -8.18 15.64 -10.64
CA GLY A 171 -8.58 16.00 -12.01
C GLY A 171 -8.17 14.98 -13.09
N ASP A 172 -7.44 13.93 -12.73
CA ASP A 172 -6.82 13.01 -13.68
C ASP A 172 -7.06 11.54 -13.27
N ARG A 173 -8.12 10.96 -13.84
CA ARG A 173 -8.51 9.55 -13.61
C ARG A 173 -7.41 8.55 -13.96
N GLN A 174 -6.41 8.93 -14.77
CA GLN A 174 -5.35 8.05 -15.24
C GLN A 174 -3.99 8.31 -14.57
N ALA A 175 -3.92 9.26 -13.62
CA ALA A 175 -2.68 9.65 -12.95
C ALA A 175 -1.90 8.46 -12.35
N GLY A 176 -2.60 7.42 -11.87
CA GLY A 176 -2.00 6.20 -11.34
C GLY A 176 -1.23 5.38 -12.39
N PHE A 177 -1.63 5.46 -13.66
CA PHE A 177 -1.02 4.71 -14.77
C PHE A 177 0.09 5.48 -15.47
N HIS A 178 0.16 6.80 -15.34
CA HIS A 178 1.18 7.64 -15.99
C HIS A 178 2.62 7.20 -15.68
N VAL A 179 2.90 6.78 -14.45
CA VAL A 179 4.23 6.30 -14.06
C VAL A 179 4.54 4.95 -14.72
N ALA A 180 3.57 4.03 -14.73
CA ALA A 180 3.72 2.71 -15.35
C ALA A 180 3.92 2.81 -16.86
N VAL A 181 3.11 3.64 -17.53
CA VAL A 181 3.22 3.89 -18.98
C VAL A 181 4.54 4.56 -19.32
N LYS A 182 4.99 5.55 -18.54
CA LYS A 182 6.28 6.20 -18.75
C LYS A 182 7.46 5.23 -18.57
N ALA A 183 7.39 4.35 -17.56
CA ALA A 183 8.41 3.33 -17.34
C ALA A 183 8.45 2.33 -18.51
N TYR A 184 7.30 1.84 -18.96
CA TYR A 184 7.20 0.99 -20.15
C TYR A 184 7.79 1.65 -21.39
N MET A 185 7.38 2.89 -21.68
CA MET A 185 7.89 3.66 -22.83
C MET A 185 9.41 3.90 -22.77
N SER A 186 10.00 3.99 -21.56
CA SER A 186 11.46 4.11 -21.40
C SER A 186 12.23 2.81 -21.60
N GLN A 187 11.56 1.65 -21.57
CA GLN A 187 12.17 0.34 -21.84
C GLN A 187 12.10 -0.04 -23.32
N VAL A 188 11.11 0.50 -24.06
CA VAL A 188 10.93 0.25 -25.49
C VAL A 188 11.80 1.18 -26.36
N ARG A 189 12.38 2.23 -25.78
CA ARG A 189 13.25 3.20 -26.46
C ARG A 189 14.72 2.96 -26.15
#